data_AF-A0A1Q6M4X7-F1
#
_entry.id   AF-A0A1Q6M4X7-F1
#
_cell.length_a   1.000
_cell.length_b   1.000
_cell.length_c   1.000
_cell.angle_alpha   90.00
_cell.angle_beta   90.00
_cell.angle_gamma   90.00
#
_symmetry.space_group_name_H-M   'P 1'
#
loop_
_entity.id
_entity.type
_entity.pdbx_description
1 polymer ?
#
loop_
_entity_poly.entity_id
_entity_poly.type
_entity_poly.pdbx_seq_one_letter_code
_entity_poly.pdbx_strand_id
1 'polypeptide(L)'
;MIINVRKKYIKNNYEYLNSKEINLDICEDMESSSLFDAVLNKCVDELKSALEFERLFCDEKLYNVAKALSGKEKMVLFALYKEEKSINQIAKEMNVERTTIWRIRNKAQEKITKKLLGGKNNV
;
A
#
# COMPACT_ATOMS: atom_id res chain seq x y z
N MET A 1 -44.67 5.13 -36.51
CA MET A 1 -45.01 5.10 -35.06
C MET A 1 -43.92 5.71 -34.17
N ILE A 2 -42.62 5.48 -34.43
CA ILE A 2 -41.48 6.00 -33.62
C ILE A 2 -41.39 7.54 -33.58
N ILE A 3 -41.66 8.23 -34.69
CA ILE A 3 -41.61 9.70 -34.78
C ILE A 3 -42.60 10.36 -33.80
N ASN A 4 -43.77 9.75 -33.58
CA ASN A 4 -44.77 10.29 -32.65
C ASN A 4 -44.35 10.13 -31.20
N VAL A 5 -43.63 9.07 -30.84
CA VAL A 5 -43.12 8.86 -29.48
C VAL A 5 -42.05 9.90 -29.14
N ARG A 6 -41.11 10.12 -30.06
CA ARG A 6 -40.04 11.13 -29.87
C ARG A 6 -40.61 12.55 -29.79
N LYS A 7 -41.56 12.90 -30.67
CA LYS A 7 -42.26 14.20 -30.62
C LYS A 7 -43.05 14.38 -29.32
N LYS A 8 -43.73 13.33 -28.84
CA LYS A 8 -44.47 13.36 -27.57
C LYS A 8 -43.53 13.55 -26.37
N TYR A 9 -42.40 12.85 -26.35
CA TYR A 9 -41.40 12.99 -25.29
C TYR A 9 -40.80 14.40 -25.26
N ILE A 10 -40.37 14.94 -26.41
CA ILE A 10 -39.80 16.30 -26.48
C ILE A 10 -40.84 17.33 -26.04
N LYS A 11 -42.10 17.20 -26.49
CA LYS A 11 -43.18 18.11 -26.09
C LYS A 11 -43.41 18.08 -24.57
N ASN A 12 -43.44 16.89 -23.98
CA ASN A 12 -43.74 16.72 -22.56
C ASN A 12 -42.58 17.16 -21.64
N ASN A 13 -41.36 17.21 -22.16
CA ASN A 13 -40.16 17.55 -21.37
C ASN A 13 -39.51 18.86 -21.85
N TYR A 14 -40.24 19.70 -22.59
CA TYR A 14 -39.68 20.88 -23.24
C TYR A 14 -39.08 21.87 -22.25
N GLU A 15 -39.73 22.12 -21.11
CA GLU A 15 -39.23 23.05 -20.09
C GLU A 15 -37.92 22.57 -19.45
N TYR A 16 -37.82 21.28 -19.14
CA TYR A 16 -36.59 20.66 -18.63
C TYR A 16 -35.46 20.65 -19.65
N LEU A 17 -35.77 20.35 -20.91
CA LEU A 17 -34.77 20.31 -21.99
C LEU A 17 -34.27 21.70 -22.39
N ASN A 18 -35.08 22.73 -22.12
CA ASN A 18 -34.81 24.10 -22.54
C ASN A 18 -34.62 25.06 -21.35
N SER A 19 -34.45 24.52 -20.14
CA SER A 19 -34.10 25.28 -18.96
C SER A 19 -32.68 25.82 -19.12
N LYS A 20 -32.52 27.14 -18.99
CA LYS A 20 -31.20 27.80 -19.04
C LYS A 20 -30.38 27.60 -17.76
N GLU A 21 -30.99 27.00 -16.74
CA GLU A 21 -30.33 26.65 -15.49
C GLU A 21 -29.71 25.25 -15.62
N ILE A 22 -28.48 25.22 -16.12
CA ILE A 22 -27.59 24.10 -15.86
C ILE A 22 -27.11 24.31 -14.44
N ASN A 23 -27.67 23.57 -13.48
CA ASN A 23 -27.18 23.61 -12.11
C ASN A 23 -25.82 22.89 -12.07
N LEU A 24 -24.75 23.67 -12.26
CA LEU A 24 -23.35 23.24 -12.26
C LEU A 24 -22.89 22.76 -10.87
N ASP A 25 -23.72 22.95 -9.85
CA ASP A 25 -23.45 22.68 -8.44
C ASP A 25 -23.53 21.18 -8.06
N ILE A 26 -23.82 20.29 -9.01
CA ILE A 26 -23.79 18.82 -8.79
C ILE A 26 -22.42 18.23 -9.15
N CYS A 27 -21.51 19.02 -9.73
CA CYS A 27 -20.11 18.64 -9.80
C CYS A 27 -19.44 19.08 -8.50
N GLU A 28 -19.82 18.44 -7.38
CA GLU A 28 -18.88 18.36 -6.26
C GLU A 28 -17.62 17.70 -6.84
N ASP A 29 -16.53 18.46 -6.89
CA ASP A 29 -15.16 17.95 -7.06
C ASP A 29 -14.89 17.00 -5.89
N MET A 30 -15.46 15.80 -5.98
CA MET A 30 -14.97 14.67 -5.24
C MET A 30 -13.57 14.47 -5.80
N GLU A 31 -12.55 14.96 -5.08
CA GLU A 31 -11.13 14.65 -5.28
C GLU A 31 -10.94 13.13 -5.17
N SER A 32 -11.47 12.41 -6.17
CA SER A 32 -11.16 11.04 -6.41
C SER A 32 -9.76 11.08 -6.99
N SER A 33 -8.77 10.73 -6.19
CA SER A 33 -7.42 10.49 -6.69
C SER A 33 -7.56 9.63 -7.94
N SER A 34 -7.19 10.18 -9.10
CA SER A 34 -7.43 9.50 -10.36
C SER A 34 -6.69 8.16 -10.35
N LEU A 35 -7.12 7.20 -11.17
CA LEU A 35 -6.37 5.95 -11.35
C LEU A 35 -4.88 6.24 -11.65
N PHE A 36 -4.62 7.33 -12.38
CA PHE A 36 -3.27 7.79 -12.68
C PHE A 36 -2.52 8.25 -11.42
N ASP A 37 -3.15 9.04 -10.54
CA ASP A 37 -2.52 9.48 -9.29
C ASP A 37 -2.21 8.30 -8.37
N ALA A 38 -3.10 7.31 -8.30
CA ALA A 38 -2.85 6.08 -7.55
C ALA A 38 -1.62 5.31 -8.09
N VAL A 39 -1.51 5.20 -9.42
CA VAL A 39 -0.35 4.56 -10.06
C VAL A 39 0.92 5.38 -9.84
N LEU A 40 0.84 6.71 -9.98
CA LEU A 40 1.98 7.61 -9.80
C LEU A 40 2.50 7.56 -8.36
N ASN A 41 1.61 7.59 -7.37
CA ASN A 41 1.96 7.50 -5.96
C ASN A 41 2.64 6.16 -5.65
N LYS A 42 2.14 5.05 -6.21
CA LYS A 42 2.78 3.74 -6.06
C LYS A 42 4.21 3.74 -6.62
N CYS A 43 4.43 4.31 -7.80
CA CYS A 43 5.77 4.44 -8.39
C CYS A 43 6.70 5.27 -7.50
N VAL A 44 6.21 6.39 -6.96
CA VAL A 44 6.98 7.24 -6.04
C VAL A 44 7.38 6.48 -4.78
N ASP A 45 6.48 5.67 -4.22
CA ASP A 45 6.76 4.89 -3.01
C ASP A 45 7.72 3.72 -3.27
N GLU A 46 7.64 3.10 -4.45
CA GLU A 46 8.65 2.12 -4.91
C GLU A 46 10.04 2.77 -5.04
N LEU A 47 10.12 3.97 -5.62
CA LEU A 47 11.37 4.74 -5.74
C LEU A 47 11.97 5.09 -4.36
N LYS A 48 11.15 5.60 -3.43
CA LYS A 48 11.59 5.87 -2.05
C LYS A 48 12.13 4.61 -1.38
N SER A 49 11.45 3.48 -1.59
CA SER A 49 11.85 2.20 -1.02
C SER A 49 13.20 1.71 -1.58
N ALA A 50 13.45 1.91 -2.88
CA ALA A 50 14.74 1.61 -3.49
C ALA A 50 15.86 2.49 -2.90
N LEU A 51 15.60 3.78 -2.69
CA LEU A 51 16.55 4.71 -2.11
C LEU A 51 16.88 4.36 -0.63
N GLU A 52 15.87 3.95 0.14
CA GLU A 52 16.08 3.41 1.49
C GLU A 52 16.94 2.13 1.48
N PHE A 53 16.73 1.27 0.48
CA PHE A 53 17.51 0.04 0.31
C PHE A 53 18.98 0.35 -0.05
N GLU A 54 19.24 1.33 -0.90
CA GLU A 54 20.61 1.79 -1.20
C GLU A 54 21.33 2.33 0.04
N ARG A 55 20.65 3.16 0.84
CA ARG A 55 21.21 3.67 2.11
C ARG A 55 21.61 2.54 3.07
N LEU A 56 20.89 1.43 3.03
CA LEU A 56 21.17 0.23 3.82
C LEU A 56 22.53 -0.41 3.47
N PHE A 57 23.01 -0.28 2.22
CA PHE A 57 24.35 -0.72 1.83
C PHE A 57 25.45 0.29 2.18
N CYS A 58 25.09 1.56 2.34
CA CYS A 58 26.04 2.60 2.75
C CYS A 58 26.44 2.47 4.23
N ASP A 59 25.58 1.91 5.08
CA ASP A 59 25.90 1.59 6.46
C ASP A 59 26.34 0.11 6.58
N GLU A 60 27.63 -0.10 6.77
CA GLU A 60 28.23 -1.44 6.89
C GLU A 60 27.63 -2.27 8.05
N LYS A 61 27.25 -1.63 9.16
CA LYS A 61 26.64 -2.35 10.30
C LYS A 61 25.23 -2.80 9.95
N LEU A 62 24.40 -1.92 9.41
CA LEU A 62 23.04 -2.25 8.99
C LEU A 62 23.04 -3.29 7.86
N TYR A 63 23.96 -3.16 6.90
CA TYR A 63 24.17 -4.16 5.86
C TYR A 63 24.48 -5.54 6.45
N ASN A 64 25.43 -5.63 7.39
CA ASN A 64 25.80 -6.90 8.02
C ASN A 64 24.69 -7.52 8.88
N VAL A 65 23.81 -6.68 9.45
CA VAL A 65 22.60 -7.10 10.14
C VAL A 65 21.60 -7.68 9.14
N ALA A 66 21.25 -6.93 8.11
CA ALA A 66 20.29 -7.33 7.08
C ALA A 66 20.77 -8.58 6.34
N LYS A 67 22.06 -8.69 6.02
CA LYS A 67 22.67 -9.86 5.36
C LYS A 67 22.50 -11.15 6.15
N ALA A 68 22.54 -11.09 7.48
CA ALA A 68 22.44 -12.27 8.35
C ALA A 68 21.00 -12.76 8.58
N LEU A 69 20.01 -12.00 8.14
CA LEU A 69 18.63 -12.44 8.11
C LEU A 69 18.40 -13.37 6.92
N SER A 70 17.70 -14.47 7.17
CA SER A 70 17.21 -15.38 6.14
C SER A 70 16.14 -14.70 5.28
N GLY A 71 15.90 -15.24 4.07
CA GLY A 71 14.84 -14.73 3.19
C GLY A 71 13.47 -14.68 3.88
N LYS A 72 13.10 -15.72 4.63
CA LYS A 72 11.84 -15.76 5.39
C LYS A 72 11.78 -14.68 6.47
N GLU A 73 12.87 -14.46 7.20
CA GLU A 73 12.93 -13.39 8.22
C GLU A 73 12.77 -12.00 7.56
N LYS A 74 13.43 -11.76 6.43
CA LYS A 74 13.29 -10.52 5.66
C LYS A 74 11.87 -10.30 5.16
N MET A 75 11.24 -11.32 4.59
CA MET A 75 9.86 -11.24 4.08
C MET A 75 8.87 -10.92 5.21
N VAL A 76 8.99 -11.58 6.36
CA VAL A 76 8.10 -11.31 7.50
C VAL A 76 8.29 -9.89 8.03
N LEU A 77 9.54 -9.41 8.14
CA LEU A 77 9.79 -8.03 8.58
C LEU A 77 9.30 -7.01 7.55
N PHE A 78 9.51 -7.26 6.26
CA PHE A 78 9.02 -6.40 5.19
C PHE A 78 7.50 -6.29 5.22
N ALA A 79 6.79 -7.42 5.29
CA ALA A 79 5.33 -7.43 5.35
C ALA A 79 4.79 -6.75 6.62
N LEU A 80 5.47 -6.90 7.77
CA LEU A 80 5.05 -6.27 9.03
C LEU A 80 5.28 -4.75 9.04
N TYR A 81 6.44 -4.29 8.61
CA TYR A 81 6.88 -2.91 8.83
C TYR A 81 6.79 -2.02 7.61
N LYS A 82 6.85 -2.58 6.40
CA LYS A 82 6.72 -1.81 5.15
C LYS A 82 5.32 -1.91 4.56
N GLU A 83 4.72 -3.09 4.58
CA GLU A 83 3.36 -3.31 4.06
C GLU A 83 2.27 -3.20 5.15
N GLU A 84 2.66 -2.99 6.41
CA GLU A 84 1.77 -2.84 7.57
C GLU A 84 0.77 -4.00 7.75
N LYS A 85 1.11 -5.21 7.28
CA LYS A 85 0.24 -6.37 7.36
C LYS A 85 0.23 -6.97 8.77
N SER A 86 -0.93 -7.48 9.17
CA SER A 86 -1.06 -8.23 10.42
C SER A 86 -0.38 -9.60 10.33
N ILE A 87 0.05 -10.15 11.47
CA ILE A 87 0.61 -11.51 11.57
C ILE A 87 -0.34 -12.56 10.95
N ASN A 88 -1.65 -12.36 11.08
CA ASN A 88 -2.65 -13.28 10.53
C ASN A 88 -2.70 -13.22 8.99
N GLN A 89 -2.58 -12.04 8.39
CA GLN A 89 -2.51 -11.89 6.93
C GLN A 89 -1.24 -12.53 6.39
N ILE A 90 -0.10 -12.27 7.02
CA ILE A 90 1.19 -12.85 6.62
C ILE A 90 1.16 -14.38 6.73
N ALA A 91 0.57 -14.92 7.80
CA ALA A 91 0.41 -16.36 7.99
C ALA A 91 -0.40 -17.00 6.85
N LYS A 92 -1.50 -16.33 6.43
CA LYS A 92 -2.32 -16.77 5.28
C LYS A 92 -1.54 -16.71 3.97
N GLU A 93 -0.88 -15.58 3.68
CA GLU A 93 -0.12 -15.37 2.43
C GLU A 93 1.06 -16.35 2.30
N MET A 94 1.75 -16.63 3.41
CA MET A 94 2.87 -17.56 3.46
C MET A 94 2.44 -19.02 3.64
N ASN A 95 1.13 -19.29 3.80
CA ASN A 95 0.56 -20.60 4.08
C ASN A 95 1.25 -21.34 5.25
N VAL A 96 1.37 -20.66 6.39
CA VAL A 96 1.98 -21.21 7.62
C VAL A 96 1.18 -20.80 8.85
N GLU A 97 1.38 -21.53 9.94
CA GLU A 97 0.76 -21.21 11.23
C GLU A 97 1.15 -19.82 11.74
N ARG A 98 0.18 -19.13 12.36
CA ARG A 98 0.38 -17.81 12.98
C ARG A 98 1.54 -17.82 13.99
N THR A 99 1.65 -18.89 14.77
CA THR A 99 2.72 -19.08 15.77
C THR A 99 4.10 -19.17 15.11
N THR A 100 4.17 -19.72 13.89
CA THR A 100 5.41 -19.78 13.11
C THR A 100 5.85 -18.39 12.68
N ILE A 101 4.95 -17.55 12.16
CA ILE A 101 5.26 -16.16 11.84
C ILE A 101 5.73 -15.38 13.07
N TRP A 102 5.07 -15.59 14.21
CA TRP A 102 5.47 -14.96 15.47
C TRP A 102 6.89 -15.37 15.90
N ARG A 103 7.24 -16.66 15.79
CA ARG A 103 8.61 -17.14 16.08
C ARG A 103 9.63 -16.58 15.11
N ILE A 104 9.32 -16.50 13.81
CA ILE A 104 10.21 -15.92 12.79
C ILE A 104 10.48 -14.44 13.10
N ARG A 105 9.42 -13.67 13.38
CA ARG A 105 9.53 -12.26 13.77
C ARG A 105 10.47 -12.10 14.96
N ASN A 106 10.22 -12.81 16.06
CA ASN A 106 11.00 -12.65 17.28
C ASN A 106 12.47 -13.03 17.09
N LYS A 107 12.74 -14.12 16.35
CA LYS A 107 14.10 -14.54 16.02
C LYS A 107 14.83 -13.48 15.18
N ALA A 108 14.14 -12.90 14.20
CA ALA A 108 14.69 -11.85 13.37
C ALA A 108 15.01 -10.59 14.20
N GLN A 109 14.09 -10.17 15.07
CA GLN A 109 14.29 -9.04 15.99
C GLN A 109 15.47 -9.29 16.91
N GLU A 110 15.58 -10.47 17.53
CA GLU A 110 16.70 -10.81 18.41
C GLU A 110 18.05 -10.73 17.69
N LYS A 111 18.14 -11.21 16.44
CA LYS A 111 19.35 -11.08 15.62
C LYS A 111 19.71 -9.62 15.35
N ILE A 112 18.71 -8.80 15.02
CA ILE A 112 18.90 -7.36 14.77
C ILE A 112 19.40 -6.68 16.05
N THR A 113 18.73 -6.89 17.18
CA THR A 113 19.07 -6.29 18.46
C THR A 113 20.48 -6.69 18.92
N LYS A 114 20.83 -7.99 18.87
CA LYS A 114 22.18 -8.47 19.26
C LYS A 114 23.29 -7.86 18.42
N LYS A 115 23.05 -7.67 17.13
CA LYS A 115 24.06 -7.12 16.21
C LYS A 115 24.15 -5.60 16.25
N LEU A 116 23.04 -4.89 16.45
CA LEU A 116 23.02 -3.42 16.49
C LEU A 116 23.45 -2.85 17.82
N LEU A 117 22.96 -3.41 18.94
CA LEU A 117 23.23 -2.86 20.27
C LEU A 117 24.50 -3.44 20.91
N GLY A 118 25.18 -4.38 20.23
CA GLY A 118 26.22 -5.20 20.81
C GLY A 118 25.59 -6.12 21.86
N GLY A 119 25.59 -7.43 21.59
CA GLY A 119 25.30 -8.40 22.64
C GLY A 119 26.11 -8.01 23.86
N LYS A 120 25.44 -7.70 24.99
CA LYS A 120 26.14 -7.54 26.25
C LYS A 120 27.00 -8.78 26.42
N ASN A 121 28.30 -8.62 26.24
CA ASN A 121 29.27 -9.46 26.91
C ASN A 121 29.03 -9.17 28.39
N ASN A 122 28.13 -9.95 28.98
CA ASN A 122 28.04 -10.08 30.42
C ASN A 122 29.41 -10.62 30.85
N VAL A 123 30.23 -9.72 31.39
CA VAL A 123 31.27 -10.03 32.37
C VAL A 123 30.59 -10.63 33.60
#